data_AF-A0A3D1ZKV8-F1
#
_entry.id   AF-A0A3D1ZKV8-F1
#
_cell.length_a   1.000
_cell.length_b   1.000
_cell.length_c   1.000
_cell.angle_alpha   90.00
_cell.angle_beta   90.00
_cell.angle_gamma   90.00
#
_symmetry.space_group_name_H-M   'P 1'
#
loop_
_entity.id
_entity.type
_entity.pdbx_description
1 polymer ?
#
loop_
_entity_poly.entity_id
_entity_poly.type
_entity_poly.pdbx_seq_one_letter_code
_entity_poly.pdbx_strand_id
1 'polypeptide(L)'
;MRKNHVAALAGIAFRFLAYFIWLFPVSLQAAEITALDFQLGEQGSAKLLVTFSDKVIEPSIVINPQSMTLDFSLTRLKPGLANNYNVEDFNTIANGFIAENIEGHARIELMTQSPTVLNSVIIDRQLIFTLSEKVYSDRETTILS
;
A
#
# COMPACT_ATOMS: atom_id res chain seq x y z
N MET A 1 -23.83 -77.76 14.86
CA MET A 1 -22.45 -77.39 15.29
C MET A 1 -22.16 -75.97 14.84
N ARG A 2 -21.78 -75.07 15.75
CA ARG A 2 -21.32 -73.71 15.47
C ARG A 2 -19.91 -73.74 14.87
N LYS A 3 -19.60 -72.79 13.97
CA LYS A 3 -18.31 -72.08 13.91
C LYS A 3 -18.48 -70.76 13.14
N ASN A 4 -18.11 -69.66 13.79
CA ASN A 4 -18.10 -68.29 13.30
C ASN A 4 -16.77 -67.98 12.60
N HIS A 5 -16.78 -67.16 11.55
CA HIS A 5 -15.72 -66.21 11.12
C HIS A 5 -16.44 -65.16 10.24
N VAL A 6 -16.87 -64.00 10.76
CA VAL A 6 -16.17 -62.71 10.97
C VAL A 6 -15.66 -62.03 9.68
N ALA A 7 -16.36 -60.95 9.31
CA ALA A 7 -15.91 -59.68 8.67
C ALA A 7 -15.26 -59.73 7.26
N ALA A 8 -15.42 -58.76 6.34
CA ALA A 8 -16.13 -57.49 6.23
C ALA A 8 -15.92 -56.97 4.78
N LEU A 9 -16.44 -55.77 4.51
CA LEU A 9 -16.08 -54.83 3.44
C LEU A 9 -16.94 -54.82 2.16
N ALA A 10 -18.16 -54.29 2.35
CA ALA A 10 -18.58 -53.02 1.75
C ALA A 10 -18.03 -52.67 0.35
N GLY A 11 -18.69 -53.18 -0.69
CA GLY A 11 -18.61 -52.61 -2.04
C GLY A 11 -19.40 -51.29 -2.10
N ILE A 12 -18.79 -50.20 -1.67
CA ILE A 12 -19.35 -48.85 -1.79
C ILE A 12 -19.41 -48.46 -3.26
N ALA A 13 -20.63 -48.18 -3.72
CA ALA A 13 -20.93 -47.62 -5.03
C ALA A 13 -20.11 -46.35 -5.27
N PHE A 14 -19.20 -46.40 -6.25
CA PHE A 14 -18.47 -45.23 -6.71
C PHE A 14 -19.43 -44.34 -7.53
N ARG A 15 -20.13 -43.44 -6.84
CA ARG A 15 -20.78 -42.29 -7.49
C ARG A 15 -19.71 -41.26 -7.78
N PHE A 16 -19.24 -41.24 -9.04
CA PHE A 16 -18.49 -40.11 -9.57
C PHE A 16 -19.41 -38.89 -9.70
N LEU A 17 -19.56 -38.15 -8.61
CA LEU A 17 -20.01 -36.76 -8.64
C LEU A 17 -18.87 -35.90 -8.10
N ALA A 18 -17.79 -35.82 -8.88
CA ALA A 18 -16.73 -34.86 -8.62
C ALA A 18 -17.14 -33.54 -9.27
N TYR A 19 -17.40 -32.56 -8.40
CA TYR A 19 -17.72 -31.18 -8.69
C TYR A 19 -16.85 -30.62 -9.82
N PHE A 20 -17.49 -30.23 -10.92
CA PHE A 20 -16.89 -29.39 -11.94
C PHE A 20 -16.84 -27.97 -11.37
N ILE A 21 -15.87 -27.71 -10.49
CA ILE A 21 -15.57 -26.34 -10.06
C ILE A 21 -14.99 -25.66 -11.30
N TRP A 22 -15.81 -24.85 -11.97
CA TRP A 22 -15.33 -23.88 -12.94
C TRP A 22 -14.33 -22.99 -12.21
N LEU A 23 -13.04 -23.26 -12.42
CA LEU A 23 -11.95 -22.34 -12.15
C LEU A 23 -12.10 -21.18 -13.12
N PHE A 24 -13.08 -20.30 -12.88
CA PHE A 24 -12.95 -18.95 -13.36
C PHE A 24 -11.73 -18.39 -12.62
N PRO A 25 -10.68 -17.94 -13.32
CA PRO A 25 -9.72 -17.07 -12.67
C PRO A 25 -10.55 -15.89 -12.19
N VAL A 26 -10.70 -15.74 -10.87
CA VAL A 26 -11.07 -14.45 -10.30
C VAL A 26 -9.97 -13.54 -10.80
N SER A 27 -10.25 -12.77 -11.86
CA SER A 27 -9.37 -11.71 -12.29
C SER A 27 -9.36 -10.73 -11.14
N LEU A 28 -8.40 -10.90 -10.24
CA LEU A 28 -8.12 -9.92 -9.21
C LEU A 28 -7.61 -8.71 -9.98
N GLN A 29 -8.55 -7.85 -10.37
CA GLN A 29 -8.25 -6.67 -11.17
C GLN A 29 -7.34 -5.81 -10.30
N ALA A 30 -6.06 -5.77 -10.64
CA ALA A 30 -5.09 -4.94 -9.94
C ALA A 30 -5.62 -3.51 -9.91
N ALA A 31 -5.61 -2.89 -8.74
CA ALA A 31 -5.99 -1.49 -8.64
C ALA A 31 -5.03 -0.65 -9.49
N GLU A 32 -5.49 0.46 -10.05
CA GLU A 32 -4.64 1.34 -10.84
C GLU A 32 -4.59 2.73 -10.22
N ILE A 33 -3.40 3.25 -10.01
CA ILE A 33 -3.17 4.67 -9.70
C ILE A 33 -3.20 5.43 -11.02
N THR A 34 -4.09 6.42 -11.09
CA THR A 34 -4.43 7.18 -12.30
C THR A 34 -3.93 8.62 -12.29
N ALA A 35 -3.63 9.18 -11.12
CA ALA A 35 -2.97 10.47 -10.97
C ALA A 35 -2.14 10.51 -9.66
N LEU A 36 -1.06 11.27 -9.71
CA LEU A 36 -0.20 11.62 -8.58
C LEU A 36 0.02 13.13 -8.61
N ASP A 37 -0.42 13.82 -7.57
CA ASP A 37 -0.32 15.28 -7.49
C ASP A 37 0.38 15.68 -6.18
N PHE A 38 1.36 16.57 -6.29
CA PHE A 38 2.02 17.18 -5.15
C PHE A 38 1.44 18.57 -4.90
N GLN A 39 1.14 18.88 -3.64
CA GLN A 39 0.59 20.16 -3.23
C GLN A 39 1.30 20.70 -1.99
N LEU A 40 1.35 22.03 -1.90
CA LEU A 40 1.74 22.73 -0.68
C LEU A 40 0.69 22.52 0.40
N GLY A 41 1.12 22.09 1.58
CA GLY A 41 0.32 22.08 2.78
C GLY A 41 0.51 23.34 3.62
N GLU A 42 -0.11 23.37 4.80
CA GLU A 42 0.05 24.48 5.74
C GLU A 42 1.42 24.43 6.42
N GLN A 43 1.98 25.59 6.78
CA GLN A 43 3.21 25.71 7.57
C GLN A 43 4.42 24.92 7.00
N GLY A 44 4.55 24.83 5.67
CA GLY A 44 5.65 24.12 5.02
C GLY A 44 5.48 22.59 4.95
N SER A 45 4.31 22.07 5.36
CA SER A 45 3.94 20.68 5.09
C SER A 45 3.78 20.43 3.59
N ALA A 46 3.92 19.17 3.20
CA ALA A 46 3.73 18.71 1.84
C ALA A 46 2.52 17.77 1.77
N LYS A 47 1.81 17.79 0.66
CA LYS A 47 0.71 16.86 0.40
C LYS A 47 0.97 16.05 -0.86
N LEU A 48 0.79 14.74 -0.77
CA LEU A 48 0.77 13.85 -1.93
C LEU A 48 -0.64 13.28 -2.07
N LEU A 49 -1.28 13.56 -3.20
CA LEU A 49 -2.58 13.03 -3.55
C LEU A 49 -2.39 11.85 -4.51
N VAL A 50 -2.90 10.69 -4.13
CA VAL A 50 -2.85 9.46 -4.94
C VAL A 50 -4.27 9.12 -5.35
N THR A 51 -4.57 9.23 -6.65
CA THR A 51 -5.92 8.97 -7.19
C THR A 51 -6.01 7.59 -7.83
N PHE A 52 -6.96 6.77 -7.38
CA PHE A 52 -7.17 5.40 -7.85
C PHE A 52 -8.26 5.31 -8.93
N SER A 53 -8.20 4.26 -9.75
CA SER A 53 -9.17 3.95 -10.81
C SER A 53 -10.52 3.44 -10.29
N ASP A 54 -10.52 2.86 -9.09
CA ASP A 54 -11.71 2.29 -8.46
C ASP A 54 -11.50 2.22 -6.94
N LYS A 55 -10.92 1.12 -6.46
CA LYS A 55 -10.65 0.92 -5.04
C LYS A 55 -9.35 1.61 -4.60
N VAL A 56 -9.43 2.35 -3.48
CA VAL A 56 -8.25 2.86 -2.77
C VAL A 56 -7.54 1.71 -2.08
N ILE A 57 -6.25 1.56 -2.36
CA ILE A 57 -5.37 0.60 -1.70
C ILE A 57 -4.43 1.39 -0.78
N GLU A 58 -4.42 1.04 0.50
CA GLU A 58 -3.45 1.60 1.44
C GLU A 58 -2.07 0.97 1.21
N PRO A 59 -1.00 1.77 1.17
CA PRO A 59 0.34 1.23 0.97
C PRO A 59 0.91 0.70 2.28
N SER A 60 1.89 -0.18 2.16
CA SER A 60 2.87 -0.38 3.22
C SER A 60 3.83 0.81 3.26
N ILE A 61 4.06 1.36 4.44
CA ILE A 61 4.82 2.61 4.62
C ILE A 61 6.12 2.30 5.37
N VAL A 62 7.24 2.75 4.82
CA VAL A 62 8.56 2.74 5.47
C VAL A 62 9.06 4.17 5.55
N ILE A 63 9.35 4.64 6.76
CA ILE A 63 9.82 6.01 7.01
C ILE A 63 11.29 5.97 7.42
N ASN A 64 12.14 6.61 6.63
CA ASN A 64 13.55 6.85 6.90
C ASN A 64 13.76 8.34 7.24
N PRO A 65 14.92 8.74 7.80
CA PRO A 65 15.19 10.14 8.12
C PRO A 65 15.15 11.12 6.93
N GLN A 66 15.44 10.63 5.71
CA GLN A 66 15.55 11.46 4.48
C GLN A 66 14.68 10.94 3.33
N SER A 67 13.92 9.87 3.55
CA SER A 67 13.02 9.35 2.54
C SER A 67 11.85 8.61 3.16
N MET A 68 10.80 8.44 2.38
CA MET A 68 9.64 7.65 2.75
C MET A 68 9.20 6.81 1.56
N THR A 69 9.05 5.51 1.77
CA THR A 69 8.62 4.59 0.73
C THR A 69 7.18 4.16 0.99
N LEU A 70 6.34 4.30 -0.03
CA LEU A 70 4.97 3.81 -0.07
C LEU A 70 4.92 2.66 -1.09
N ASP A 71 4.56 1.46 -0.65
CA ASP A 71 4.46 0.28 -1.50
C ASP A 71 3.00 -0.19 -1.58
N PHE A 72 2.40 -0.09 -2.76
CA PHE A 72 1.02 -0.47 -3.04
C PHE A 72 0.97 -1.86 -3.68
N SER A 73 0.65 -2.86 -2.86
CA SER A 73 0.50 -4.25 -3.31
C SER A 73 -0.65 -4.42 -4.30
N LEU A 74 -0.45 -5.29 -5.29
CA LEU A 74 -1.45 -5.63 -6.31
C LEU A 74 -2.03 -4.38 -6.99
N THR A 75 -1.20 -3.37 -7.14
CA THR A 75 -1.54 -2.06 -7.68
C THR A 75 -0.54 -1.72 -8.77
N ARG A 76 -1.00 -1.07 -9.84
CA ARG A 76 -0.14 -0.57 -10.92
C ARG A 76 -0.27 0.93 -11.06
N LEU A 77 0.80 1.60 -11.45
CA LEU A 77 0.75 2.97 -11.97
C LEU A 77 0.27 2.92 -13.42
N LYS A 78 -0.68 3.79 -13.77
CA LYS A 78 -1.07 4.03 -15.16
C LYS A 78 0.17 4.41 -15.99
N PRO A 79 0.31 3.90 -17.23
CA PRO A 79 1.42 4.28 -18.10
C PRO A 79 1.55 5.80 -18.24
N GLY A 80 2.76 6.32 -18.11
CA GLY A 80 3.06 7.75 -18.15
C GLY A 80 3.04 8.48 -16.80
N LEU A 81 2.62 7.82 -15.71
CA LEU A 81 2.76 8.36 -14.35
C LEU A 81 4.10 8.01 -13.69
N ALA A 82 4.77 6.96 -14.17
CA ALA A 82 6.08 6.59 -13.66
C ALA A 82 7.07 7.71 -14.01
N ASN A 83 7.30 8.61 -13.06
CA ASN A 83 8.02 9.86 -13.25
C ASN A 83 8.73 10.26 -11.96
N ASN A 84 9.80 11.04 -12.13
CA ASN A 84 10.46 11.79 -11.06
C ASN A 84 9.85 13.19 -11.02
N TYR A 85 9.19 13.53 -9.93
CA TYR A 85 8.68 14.87 -9.65
C TYR A 85 9.65 15.57 -8.71
N ASN A 86 10.36 16.57 -9.21
CA ASN A 86 11.18 17.47 -8.39
C ASN A 86 10.36 18.72 -8.03
N VAL A 87 10.28 19.03 -6.74
CA VAL A 87 9.58 20.17 -6.15
C VAL A 87 10.49 20.96 -5.20
N GLU A 88 11.80 20.92 -5.41
CA GLU A 88 12.80 21.68 -4.63
C GLU A 88 12.44 23.19 -4.49
N ASP A 89 11.82 23.78 -5.51
CA ASP A 89 11.43 25.21 -5.50
C ASP A 89 10.26 25.54 -4.56
N PHE A 90 9.57 24.54 -4.02
CA PHE A 90 8.35 24.74 -3.23
C PHE A 90 8.62 25.03 -1.74
N ASN A 91 9.89 25.00 -1.31
CA ASN A 91 10.29 25.26 0.08
C ASN A 91 9.44 24.47 1.11
N THR A 92 9.24 23.17 0.85
CA THR A 92 8.51 22.26 1.74
C THR A 92 9.44 21.21 2.34
N ILE A 93 8.91 20.44 3.29
CA ILE A 93 9.61 19.31 3.90
C ILE A 93 9.97 18.18 2.92
N ALA A 94 9.37 18.16 1.72
CA ALA A 94 9.65 17.19 0.67
C ALA A 94 10.28 17.87 -0.57
N ASN A 95 11.30 17.22 -1.13
CA ASN A 95 11.99 17.66 -2.34
C ASN A 95 11.35 17.10 -3.61
N GLY A 96 10.57 16.04 -3.49
CA GLY A 96 10.08 15.33 -4.64
C GLY A 96 9.58 13.94 -4.33
N PHE A 97 9.12 13.27 -5.37
CA PHE A 97 8.82 11.85 -5.31
C PHE A 97 9.19 11.17 -6.63
N ILE A 98 9.53 9.89 -6.52
CA ILE A 98 9.74 8.98 -7.64
C ILE A 98 8.64 7.94 -7.56
N ALA A 99 7.94 7.72 -8.67
CA ALA A 99 6.93 6.68 -8.78
C ALA A 99 7.32 5.65 -9.84
N GLU A 100 7.24 4.37 -9.51
CA GLU A 100 7.57 3.27 -10.42
C GLU A 100 6.66 2.04 -10.25
N ASN A 101 6.57 1.23 -11.30
CA ASN A 101 5.95 -0.09 -11.26
C ASN A 101 7.03 -1.14 -10.99
N ILE A 102 6.87 -1.93 -9.92
CA ILE A 102 7.77 -3.02 -9.55
C ILE A 102 6.94 -4.30 -9.48
N GLU A 103 7.18 -5.26 -10.38
CA GLU A 103 6.62 -6.64 -10.34
C GLU A 103 5.27 -6.82 -9.61
N GLY A 104 4.20 -6.15 -10.08
CA GLY A 104 2.85 -6.28 -9.52
C GLY A 104 2.51 -5.32 -8.37
N HIS A 105 3.42 -4.39 -8.08
CA HIS A 105 3.30 -3.32 -7.09
C HIS A 105 3.54 -1.96 -7.76
N ALA A 106 2.94 -0.93 -7.18
CA ALA A 106 3.32 0.45 -7.44
C ALA A 106 4.13 0.93 -6.24
N ARG A 107 5.31 1.49 -6.47
CA ARG A 107 6.14 2.09 -5.43
C ARG A 107 6.24 3.58 -5.64
N ILE A 108 6.09 4.33 -4.55
CA ILE A 108 6.35 5.77 -4.51
C ILE A 108 7.38 6.03 -3.43
N GLU A 109 8.52 6.60 -3.80
CA GLU A 109 9.53 7.06 -2.85
C GLU A 109 9.47 8.59 -2.79
N LEU A 110 9.17 9.14 -1.62
CA LEU A 110 9.25 10.57 -1.34
C LEU A 110 10.62 10.90 -0.75
N MET A 111 11.24 11.94 -1.27
CA MET A 111 12.52 12.47 -0.77
C MET A 111 12.20 13.59 0.22
N THR A 112 12.64 13.46 1.48
CA THR A 112 12.33 14.42 2.55
C THR A 112 13.58 15.14 3.06
N GLN A 113 13.43 16.39 3.46
CA GLN A 113 14.52 17.22 3.99
C GLN A 113 14.81 16.96 5.47
N SER A 114 13.81 16.49 6.23
CA SER A 114 13.96 16.20 7.65
C SER A 114 13.09 15.02 8.09
N PRO A 115 13.29 14.49 9.32
CA PRO A 115 12.44 13.46 9.87
C PRO A 115 10.97 13.90 9.82
N THR A 116 10.13 13.09 9.18
CA THR A 116 8.77 13.48 8.82
C THR A 116 7.74 12.60 9.53
N VAL A 117 6.61 13.18 9.91
CA VAL A 117 5.38 12.47 10.31
C VAL A 117 4.44 12.41 9.11
N LEU A 118 3.84 11.25 8.89
CA LEU A 118 2.86 11.01 7.84
C LEU A 118 1.47 10.87 8.45
N ASN A 119 0.53 11.69 8.00
CA ASN A 119 -0.90 11.46 8.21
C ASN A 119 -1.54 11.11 6.86
N SER A 120 -2.48 10.18 6.84
CA SER A 120 -3.23 9.82 5.64
C SER A 120 -4.73 9.97 5.87
N VAL A 121 -5.45 10.36 4.82
CA VAL A 121 -6.91 10.37 4.78
C VAL A 121 -7.39 9.84 3.44
N ILE A 122 -8.45 9.04 3.47
CA ILE A 122 -9.12 8.55 2.26
C ILE A 122 -10.36 9.40 2.03
N ILE A 123 -10.47 9.99 0.85
CA ILE A 123 -11.64 10.74 0.40
C ILE A 123 -12.01 10.22 -0.99
N ASP A 124 -13.18 9.61 -1.10
CA ASP A 124 -13.65 8.97 -2.34
C ASP A 124 -12.58 8.01 -2.91
N ARG A 125 -12.02 8.31 -4.10
CA ARG A 125 -11.01 7.50 -4.77
C ARG A 125 -9.59 8.03 -4.56
N GLN A 126 -9.39 8.90 -3.59
CA GLN A 126 -8.11 9.53 -3.31
C GLN A 126 -7.59 9.14 -1.93
N LEU A 127 -6.31 8.77 -1.89
CA LEU A 127 -5.53 8.69 -0.67
C LEU A 127 -4.64 9.93 -0.60
N ILE A 128 -4.87 10.76 0.42
CA ILE A 128 -4.18 12.03 0.60
C ILE A 128 -3.22 11.86 1.77
N PHE A 129 -1.93 12.00 1.49
CA PHE A 129 -0.88 12.04 2.48
C PHE A 129 -0.55 13.48 2.82
N THR A 130 -0.42 13.79 4.11
CA THR A 130 0.14 15.04 4.62
C THR A 130 1.42 14.72 5.36
N LEU A 131 2.52 15.30 4.87
CA LEU A 131 3.87 15.18 5.39
C LEU A 131 4.21 16.44 6.17
N SER A 132 4.51 16.28 7.45
CA SER A 132 4.88 17.38 8.33
C SER A 132 6.18 17.06 9.07
N GLU A 133 6.93 18.10 9.44
CA GLU A 133 8.14 17.92 10.23
C GLU A 133 7.85 17.22 11.56
N LYS A 134 8.70 16.25 11.93
CA LYS A 134 8.64 15.59 13.23
C LYS A 134 9.24 16.51 14.28
N VAL A 135 8.39 17.17 15.05
CA VAL A 135 8.82 17.99 16.19
C VAL A 135 9.23 17.07 17.34
N TYR A 136 10.52 17.08 17.68
CA TYR A 136 11.02 16.49 18.92
C TYR A 136 10.78 17.49 20.06
N SER A 137 9.94 17.12 21.03
CA SER A 137 9.74 17.94 22.22
C SER A 137 10.88 17.70 23.21
N ASP A 138 11.78 18.66 23.38
CA ASP A 138 12.90 18.66 24.36
C ASP A 138 12.43 18.77 25.84
N ARG A 139 11.35 18.08 26.22
CA ARG A 139 10.79 18.13 27.59
C ARG A 139 11.27 16.98 28.50
N GLU A 140 12.52 16.60 28.39
CA GLU A 140 13.24 15.87 29.45
C GLU A 140 14.44 16.68 29.94
N THR A 141 14.22 17.95 30.28
CA THR A 141 15.11 18.60 31.26
C THR A 141 14.59 18.25 32.66
N THR A 142 14.87 17.02 33.10
CA THR A 142 14.79 16.68 34.53
C THR A 142 15.91 17.43 35.21
N ILE A 143 15.60 18.61 35.73
CA ILE A 143 16.47 19.35 36.65
C ILE A 143 16.54 18.49 37.93
N LEU A 144 17.61 17.70 38.05
CA LEU A 144 18.03 17.18 39.35
C LEU A 144 18.75 18.31 40.06
N SER A 145 18.00 19.09 40.84
CA SER A 145 18.52 19.96 41.90
C SER A 145 18.84 19.15 43.15
#